data_AF-A0A098Y9Q7-F1
#
_entry.id   AF-A0A098Y9Q7-F1
#
_cell.length_a   1.000
_cell.length_b   1.000
_cell.length_c   1.000
_cell.angle_alpha   90.00
_cell.angle_beta   90.00
_cell.angle_gamma   90.00
#
_symmetry.space_group_name_H-M   'P 1'
#
loop_
_entity.id
_entity.type
_entity.pdbx_description
1 polymer ?
#
loop_
_entity_poly.entity_id
_entity_poly.type
_entity_poly.pdbx_seq_one_letter_code
_entity_poly.pdbx_strand_id
1 'polypeptide(L)'
;EGRDPQPTAAVLDAQSIKTSEGGEAIGYDAGKRVRGRKRHLLVDTGGLLLAVMVTTASLQDRPGGRRLLSAARPKFPRLGKVWADG
;
A
#
# COMPACT_ATOMS: atom_id res chain seq x y z
N GLU A 1 -6.56 -15.31 20.89
CA GLU A 1 -5.68 -15.20 19.71
C GLU A 1 -5.09 -16.58 19.40
N GLY A 2 -4.91 -16.91 18.12
CA GLY A 2 -4.49 -18.24 17.65
C GLY A 2 -4.43 -18.33 16.13
N ARG A 3 -4.26 -17.19 15.45
CA ARG A 3 -4.14 -17.14 13.99
C ARG A 3 -2.70 -17.37 13.59
N ASP A 4 -2.54 -18.05 12.47
CA ASP A 4 -1.25 -18.27 11.86
C ASP A 4 -0.60 -16.91 11.52
N PRO A 5 0.64 -16.64 11.96
CA PRO A 5 1.34 -15.40 11.63
C PRO A 5 1.63 -15.24 10.12
N GLN A 6 1.39 -16.28 9.32
CA GLN A 6 1.50 -16.28 7.86
C GLN A 6 0.11 -16.17 7.21
N PRO A 7 -0.38 -14.96 6.91
CA PRO A 7 -1.70 -14.77 6.31
C PRO A 7 -1.75 -15.32 4.88
N THR A 8 -2.90 -15.87 4.50
CA THR A 8 -3.17 -16.35 3.13
C THR A 8 -3.90 -15.33 2.27
N ALA A 9 -4.49 -14.30 2.89
CA ALA A 9 -5.23 -13.25 2.21
C ALA A 9 -4.99 -11.87 2.83
N ALA A 10 -5.04 -10.82 2.00
CA ALA A 10 -4.79 -9.43 2.40
C ALA A 10 -5.63 -8.44 1.60
N VAL A 11 -5.78 -7.23 2.13
CA VAL A 11 -6.36 -6.07 1.43
C VAL A 11 -5.25 -5.05 1.18
N LEU A 12 -5.23 -4.49 -0.02
CA LEU A 12 -4.34 -3.43 -0.43
C LEU A 12 -5.15 -2.17 -0.71
N ASP A 13 -4.73 -1.05 -0.13
CA ASP A 13 -5.30 0.26 -0.40
C ASP A 13 -4.17 1.28 -0.60
N ALA A 14 -4.45 2.30 -1.39
CA ALA A 14 -3.56 3.42 -1.62
C ALA A 14 -4.25 4.75 -1.27
N GLN A 15 -3.61 5.59 -0.46
CA GLN A 15 -4.17 6.88 -0.06
C GLN A 15 -3.18 8.03 -0.30
N SER A 16 -3.67 9.09 -0.96
CA SER A 16 -2.93 10.34 -1.15
C SER A 16 -3.25 11.32 -0.02
N ILE A 17 -2.21 11.88 0.60
CA ILE A 17 -2.31 12.77 1.77
C ILE A 17 -1.59 14.07 1.45
N LYS A 18 -2.25 15.20 1.73
CA LYS A 18 -1.65 16.53 1.61
C LYS A 18 -0.48 16.66 2.57
N THR A 19 0.65 17.17 2.09
CA THR A 19 1.83 17.42 2.93
C THR A 19 2.72 18.48 2.31
N SER A 20 3.39 19.25 3.16
CA SER A 20 4.43 20.22 2.81
C SER A 20 5.84 19.65 3.00
N GLU A 21 5.99 18.44 3.56
CA GLU A 21 7.27 17.80 3.87
C GLU A 21 7.44 16.49 3.07
N GLY A 22 8.65 16.26 2.57
CA GLY A 22 8.99 15.07 1.78
C GLY A 22 9.79 15.32 0.50
N GLY A 23 10.15 16.58 0.20
CA GLY A 23 11.04 16.92 -0.91
C GLY A 23 10.56 16.38 -2.26
N GLU A 24 11.42 15.66 -2.98
CA GLU A 24 11.14 15.06 -4.29
C GLU A 24 9.99 14.03 -4.25
N ALA A 25 9.65 13.50 -3.07
CA ALA A 25 8.52 12.60 -2.93
C ALA A 25 7.16 13.34 -2.90
N ILE A 26 7.12 14.67 -3.00
CA ILE A 26 5.84 15.39 -3.16
C ILE A 26 5.41 15.32 -4.64
N GLY A 27 4.21 14.84 -4.89
CA GLY A 27 3.58 14.79 -6.21
C GLY A 27 2.15 15.31 -6.20
N TYR A 28 1.46 15.13 -7.32
CA TYR A 28 0.05 15.47 -7.45
C TYR A 28 -0.75 14.27 -7.94
N ASP A 29 -1.70 13.85 -7.12
CA ASP A 29 -2.71 12.86 -7.50
C ASP A 29 -3.90 13.58 -8.12
N ALA A 30 -4.05 13.48 -9.44
CA ALA A 30 -5.14 14.14 -10.16
C ALA A 30 -6.51 13.52 -9.84
N GLY A 31 -6.58 12.20 -9.62
CA GLY A 31 -7.82 11.51 -9.27
C GLY A 31 -8.35 11.93 -7.90
N LYS A 32 -7.44 12.20 -6.96
CA LYS A 32 -7.78 12.63 -5.59
C LYS A 32 -7.71 14.16 -5.42
N ARG A 33 -7.21 14.88 -6.41
CA ARG A 33 -6.93 16.33 -6.39
C ARG A 33 -6.05 16.74 -5.20
N VAL A 34 -5.06 15.91 -4.87
CA VAL A 34 -4.19 16.07 -3.70
C VAL A 34 -2.75 16.30 -4.15
N ARG A 35 -2.15 17.42 -3.72
CA ARG A 35 -0.71 17.63 -3.75
C ARG A 35 -0.10 17.09 -2.44
N GLY A 36 0.77 16.10 -2.53
CA GLY A 36 1.41 15.50 -1.36
C GLY A 36 2.06 14.15 -1.64
N ARG A 37 1.94 13.22 -0.70
CA ARG A 37 2.52 11.86 -0.76
C ARG A 37 1.43 10.81 -0.80
N LYS A 38 1.73 9.63 -1.34
CA LYS A 38 0.82 8.50 -1.40
C LYS A 38 1.36 7.31 -0.61
N ARG A 39 0.56 6.79 0.33
CA ARG A 39 0.85 5.57 1.07
C ARG A 39 0.13 4.40 0.44
N HIS A 40 0.81 3.28 0.29
CA HIS A 40 0.27 1.99 -0.09
C HIS A 40 0.35 1.09 1.14
N LEU A 41 -0.79 0.55 1.57
CA LEU A 41 -0.91 -0.28 2.75
C LEU A 41 -1.34 -1.68 2.35
N LEU A 42 -0.71 -2.69 2.94
CA LEU A 42 -1.14 -4.07 2.86
C LEU A 42 -1.50 -4.52 4.26
N VAL A 43 -2.75 -4.96 4.46
CA VAL A 43 -3.27 -5.44 5.73
C VAL A 43 -3.81 -6.85 5.59
N ASP A 44 -3.74 -7.68 6.63
CA ASP A 44 -4.43 -8.97 6.64
C ASP A 44 -5.96 -8.80 6.79
N THR A 45 -6.69 -9.91 6.77
CA THR A 45 -8.16 -9.90 6.94
C THR A 45 -8.62 -9.58 8.37
N GLY A 46 -7.70 -9.50 9.34
CA GLY A 46 -7.96 -8.99 10.69
C GLY A 46 -7.65 -7.51 10.85
N GLY A 47 -7.12 -6.84 9.83
CA GLY A 47 -6.73 -5.43 9.87
C GLY A 47 -5.30 -5.18 10.36
N LEU A 48 -4.47 -6.22 10.53
CA LEU A 48 -3.08 -6.06 10.93
C LEU A 48 -2.20 -5.63 9.75
N LEU A 49 -1.34 -4.63 9.96
CA LEU A 49 -0.42 -4.14 8.95
C LEU A 49 0.66 -5.18 8.62
N LEU A 50 0.74 -5.54 7.34
CA LEU A 50 1.74 -6.46 6.79
C LEU A 50 2.91 -5.72 6.15
N ALA A 51 2.60 -4.68 5.36
CA ALA A 51 3.59 -3.85 4.68
C ALA A 51 3.06 -2.44 4.41
N VAL A 52 3.98 -1.47 4.39
CA VAL A 52 3.70 -0.06 4.08
C VAL A 52 4.77 0.44 3.11
N MET A 53 4.36 1.20 2.11
CA MET A 53 5.27 1.93 1.23
C MET A 53 4.75 3.33 0.98
N VAL A 54 5.62 4.34 1.11
CA VAL A 54 5.29 5.73 0.78
C VAL A 54 5.98 6.11 -0.52
N THR A 55 5.23 6.78 -1.39
CA THR A 55 5.66 7.18 -2.74
C THR A 55 5.19 8.60 -3.02
N THR A 56 5.65 9.14 -4.15
CA THR A 56 5.07 10.38 -4.67
C THR A 56 3.59 10.22 -5.00
N ALA A 57 2.77 11.23 -4.71
CA ALA A 57 1.34 11.17 -5.00
C ALA A 57 1.03 11.05 -6.51
N SER A 58 1.99 11.42 -7.36
CA SER A 58 1.89 11.22 -8.81
C SER A 58 1.99 9.75 -9.24
N LEU A 59 2.47 8.85 -8.36
CA LEU A 59 2.53 7.42 -8.68
C LEU A 59 1.11 6.84 -8.67
N GLN A 60 0.75 6.15 -9.74
CA GLN A 60 -0.53 5.45 -9.83
C GLN A 60 -0.59 4.25 -8.88
N ASP A 61 -1.80 3.87 -8.49
CA ASP A 61 -2.03 2.83 -7.48
C ASP A 61 -1.60 1.45 -8.00
N ARG A 62 -1.81 1.16 -9.29
CA ARG A 62 -1.41 -0.12 -9.91
C ARG A 62 0.10 -0.40 -9.85
N PRO A 63 1.01 0.48 -10.32
CA PRO A 63 2.45 0.24 -10.19
C PRO A 63 2.93 0.29 -8.73
N GLY A 64 2.35 1.15 -7.89
CA GLY A 64 2.68 1.20 -6.46
C GLY A 64 2.31 -0.08 -5.72
N GLY A 65 1.10 -0.59 -5.94
CA GLY A 65 0.62 -1.83 -5.36
C GLY A 65 1.43 -3.06 -5.81
N ARG A 66 1.80 -3.14 -7.10
CA ARG A 66 2.71 -4.19 -7.59
C ARG A 66 4.05 -4.18 -6.86
N ARG A 67 4.65 -3.00 -6.67
CA ARG A 67 5.92 -2.84 -5.95
C ARG A 67 5.81 -3.25 -4.49
N LEU A 68 4.72 -2.86 -3.81
CA LEU A 68 4.45 -3.27 -2.43
C LEU A 68 4.32 -4.79 -2.30
N LEU A 69 3.55 -5.43 -3.19
CA LEU A 69 3.35 -6.88 -3.18
C LEU A 69 4.64 -7.66 -3.46
N SER A 70 5.46 -7.20 -4.41
CA SER A 70 6.77 -7.79 -4.67
C SER A 70 7.68 -7.71 -3.44
N ALA A 71 7.67 -6.59 -2.71
CA ALA A 71 8.45 -6.43 -1.48
C ALA A 71 7.91 -7.28 -0.31
N ALA A 72 6.59 -7.49 -0.23
CA ALA A 72 5.96 -8.27 0.83
C ALA A 72 6.07 -9.79 0.64
N ARG A 73 6.16 -10.26 -0.62
CA ARG A 73 6.13 -11.69 -1.00
C ARG A 73 7.14 -12.57 -0.23
N PRO A 74 8.41 -12.17 -0.03
CA PRO A 74 9.37 -13.00 0.69
C PRO A 74 9.03 -13.18 2.17
N LYS A 75 8.34 -12.19 2.78
CA LYS A 75 7.96 -12.21 4.20
C LYS A 75 6.67 -12.99 4.45
N PHE A 76 5.77 -13.00 3.47
CA PHE A 76 4.47 -13.67 3.54
C PHE A 76 4.27 -14.63 2.36
N PRO A 77 5.06 -15.72 2.27
CA PRO A 77 5.05 -16.65 1.14
C PRO A 77 3.69 -17.33 0.90
N ARG A 78 2.84 -17.39 1.93
CA ARG A 78 1.50 -18.00 1.85
C ARG A 78 0.42 -17.06 1.32
N LEU A 79 0.73 -15.76 1.15
CA LEU A 79 -0.22 -14.77 0.66
C LEU A 79 -0.59 -15.05 -0.81
N GLY A 80 -1.75 -15.65 -1.01
CA GLY A 80 -2.25 -16.08 -2.33
C GLY A 80 -3.39 -15.22 -2.87
N LYS A 81 -4.11 -14.51 -2.00
CA LYS A 81 -5.25 -13.66 -2.39
C LYS A 81 -5.06 -12.24 -1.89
N VAL A 82 -5.20 -11.27 -2.79
CA VAL A 82 -5.18 -9.86 -2.43
C VAL A 82 -6.36 -9.16 -3.09
N TRP A 83 -7.15 -8.44 -2.29
CA TRP A 83 -8.14 -7.50 -2.80
C TRP A 83 -7.56 -6.11 -2.83
N ALA A 84 -7.93 -5.32 -3.83
CA ALA A 84 -7.63 -3.91 -3.90
C ALA A 84 -8.90 -3.17 -4.32
N ASP A 85 -9.08 -1.95 -3.83
CA ASP A 85 -10.08 -1.03 -4.34
C ASP A 85 -9.53 -0.27 -5.56
N GLY A 86 -10.45 0.21 -6.40
CA GLY A 86 -10.15 0.88 -7.66
C GLY A 86 -11.32 1.72 -8.11
#